data_AF-E6W6S6-F1
#
_entry.id   AF-E6W6S6-F1
#
_cell.length_a   1.000
_cell.length_b   1.000
_cell.length_c   1.000
_cell.angle_alpha   90.00
_cell.angle_beta   90.00
_cell.angle_gamma   90.00
#
_symmetry.space_group_name_H-M   'P 1'
#
loop_
_entity.id
_entity.type
_entity.pdbx_description
1 polymer ?
#
loop_
_entity_poly.entity_id
_entity_poly.type
_entity_poly.pdbx_seq_one_letter_code
_entity_poly.pdbx_strand_id
1 'polypeptide(L)' 'MNPLDYVNEEEYGQMWAIIFENLFSGNIARALALMCLLASMWFWIRRKQPALGFIFVIFTVIFAFGQPLVEVWAS' A
#
# COMPACT_ATOMS: atom_id res chain seq x y z
N MET A 1 18.08 -18.53 17.98
CA MET A 1 16.88 -19.04 17.27
C MET A 1 16.56 -18.05 16.17
N ASN A 2 16.89 -18.41 14.93
CA ASN A 2 16.64 -17.58 13.75
C ASN A 2 15.26 -17.98 13.20
N PRO A 3 14.29 -17.07 13.09
CA PRO A 3 12.91 -17.41 12.68
C PRO A 3 12.78 -17.87 11.21
N LEU A 4 13.88 -17.83 10.44
CA LEU A 4 13.98 -18.37 9.09
C LEU A 4 14.01 -19.91 9.02
N ASP A 5 14.24 -20.60 10.14
CA ASP A 5 14.27 -22.09 10.17
C ASP A 5 12.88 -22.74 10.21
N TYR A 6 11.82 -21.97 10.48
CA TYR A 6 10.46 -22.51 10.67
C TYR A 6 9.48 -22.17 9.55
N VAL A 7 9.84 -21.31 8.61
CA VAL A 7 8.96 -20.91 7.50
C VAL A 7 9.64 -21.25 6.20
N ASN A 8 9.05 -22.21 5.48
CA ASN A 8 9.49 -22.58 4.14
C ASN A 8 9.42 -21.32 3.24
N GLU A 9 10.46 -21.05 2.44
CA GLU A 9 10.54 -19.82 1.62
C GLU A 9 9.30 -19.65 0.71
N GLU A 10 8.72 -20.78 0.28
CA GLU A 10 7.48 -20.85 -0.50
C GLU A 10 6.25 -20.37 0.30
N GLU A 11 6.13 -20.74 1.57
CA GLU A 11 5.04 -20.27 2.45
C GLU A 11 5.18 -18.78 2.77
N TYR A 12 6.42 -18.29 2.92
CA TYR A 12 6.66 -16.87 3.10
C TYR A 12 6.22 -16.07 1.88
N GLY A 13 6.57 -16.53 0.68
CA GLY A 13 6.15 -15.93 -0.59
C GLY A 13 4.63 -15.92 -0.75
N GLN A 14 3.96 -17.04 -0.45
CA GLN A 14 2.50 -17.16 -0.53
C GLN A 14 1.78 -16.28 0.51
N MET A 15 2.27 -16.22 1.74
CA MET A 15 1.71 -15.35 2.77
C MET A 15 1.76 -13.88 2.34
N TRP A 16 2.92 -13.43 1.81
CA TRP A 16 3.03 -12.08 1.27
C TRP A 16 2.13 -11.86 0.06
N ALA A 17 2.03 -12.84 -0.85
CA ALA A 17 1.14 -12.74 -2.00
C ALA A 17 -0.33 -12.53 -1.59
N ILE A 18 -0.82 -13.31 -0.62
CA ILE A 18 -2.20 -13.17 -0.09
C ILE A 18 -2.40 -11.83 0.62
N ILE A 19 -1.39 -11.38 1.38
CA ILE A 19 -1.44 -10.08 2.06
C ILE A 19 -1.50 -8.97 1.02
N PHE A 20 -0.62 -8.98 0.01
CA PHE A 20 -0.59 -7.98 -1.05
C PHE A 20 -1.84 -8.03 -1.93
N GLU A 21 -2.34 -9.21 -2.26
CA GLU A 21 -3.58 -9.38 -3.02
C GLU A 21 -4.76 -8.78 -2.26
N ASN A 22 -4.87 -9.02 -0.95
CA ASN A 22 -5.90 -8.37 -0.13
C ASN A 22 -5.67 -6.87 0.04
N LEU A 23 -4.42 -6.43 0.22
CA LEU A 23 -4.06 -5.02 0.40
C LEU A 23 -4.34 -4.19 -0.87
N PHE A 24 -4.10 -4.79 -2.04
CA PHE A 24 -4.37 -4.21 -3.35
C PHE A 24 -5.75 -4.58 -3.91
N SER A 25 -6.52 -5.44 -3.24
CA SER A 25 -7.91 -5.72 -3.61
C SER A 25 -8.71 -4.43 -3.50
N GLY A 26 -9.44 -4.10 -4.57
CA GLY A 26 -9.94 -2.75 -4.83
C GLY A 26 -10.65 -2.05 -3.67
N ASN A 27 -11.35 -2.75 -2.77
CA ASN A 27 -12.03 -2.12 -1.64
C ASN A 27 -11.09 -1.74 -0.49
N ILE A 28 -10.14 -2.60 -0.13
CA ILE A 28 -9.18 -2.35 0.95
C ILE A 28 -8.14 -1.32 0.47
N ALA A 29 -7.68 -1.44 -0.77
CA ALA A 29 -6.77 -0.49 -1.39
C ALA A 29 -7.35 0.94 -1.39
N ARG A 30 -8.64 1.09 -1.75
CA ARG A 30 -9.35 2.38 -1.71
C ARG A 30 -9.48 2.92 -0.28
N ALA A 31 -9.80 2.07 0.70
CA ALA A 31 -9.86 2.50 2.10
C ALA A 31 -8.50 2.97 2.62
N LEU A 32 -7.42 2.25 2.29
CA LEU A 32 -6.05 2.61 2.66
C LEU A 32 -5.60 3.91 1.97
N ALA A 33 -5.94 4.07 0.70
CA ALA A 33 -5.67 5.27 -0.09
C ALA A 33 -6.37 6.51 0.50
N LEU A 34 -7.64 6.38 0.91
CA LEU A 34 -8.38 7.44 1.60
C LEU A 34 -7.74 7.79 2.95
N MET A 35 -7.33 6.80 3.74
CA MET A 35 -6.62 7.04 4.99
C MET A 35 -5.27 7.76 4.78
N CYS A 36 -4.50 7.38 3.74
CA CYS A 36 -3.27 8.08 3.37
C CYS A 36 -3.53 9.51 2.90
N LEU A 37 -4.63 9.76 2.19
CA LEU A 37 -5.00 11.10 1.73
C LEU A 37 -5.41 12.00 2.90
N LEU A 38 -6.20 11.46 3.83
CA LEU A 38 -6.55 12.16 5.07
C LEU A 38 -5.31 12.44 5.93
N ALA A 39 -4.39 11.48 6.04
CA ALA A 39 -3.12 11.67 6.74
C ALA A 39 -2.27 12.75 6.06
N SER A 40 -2.16 12.74 4.73
CA SER A 40 -1.46 13.79 3.97
C SER A 40 -2.04 15.17 4.26
N MET A 41 -3.37 15.30 4.16
CA MET A 41 -4.08 16.55 4.43
C MET A 41 -3.87 17.02 5.87
N TRP A 42 -3.84 16.08 6.83
CA TRP A 42 -3.50 16.36 8.22
C TRP A 42 -2.06 16.88 8.40
N PHE A 43 -1.07 16.23 7.77
CA PHE A 43 0.33 16.69 7.82
C PHE A 43 0.52 18.06 7.18
N TRP A 44 -0.22 18.34 6.10
CA TRP A 44 -0.17 19.61 5.40
C TRP A 44 -0.75 20.75 6.24
N ILE A 45 -1.93 20.54 6.85
CA ILE A 45 -2.65 21.56 7.62
C ILE A 45 -2.06 21.73 9.03
N ARG A 46 -1.77 20.63 9.74
CA ARG A 46 -1.41 20.67 11.18
C ARG A 46 0.08 20.72 11.42
N ARG A 47 0.90 19.98 10.65
CA ARG A 47 2.35 19.89 10.90
C ARG A 47 3.19 20.84 10.05
N LYS A 48 2.60 21.54 9.07
CA LYS A 48 3.34 22.40 8.11
C LYS A 48 4.54 21.69 7.46
N GLN A 49 4.48 20.37 7.34
CA GLN A 49 5.53 19.55 6.72
C GLN A 49 5.02 19.00 5.39
N PRO A 50 5.03 19.84 4.33
CA PRO A 50 4.46 19.49 3.02
C PRO A 50 5.18 18.30 2.39
N ALA A 51 6.47 18.10 2.67
CA ALA A 51 7.25 16.98 2.15
C ALA A 51 6.68 15.61 2.57
N LEU A 52 6.31 15.45 3.85
CA LEU A 52 5.68 14.22 4.33
C LEU A 52 4.28 14.05 3.74
N GLY A 53 3.50 15.13 3.63
CA GLY A 53 2.18 15.09 2.96
C GLY A 53 2.28 14.64 1.51
N PHE A 54 3.28 15.13 0.77
CA PHE A 54 3.51 14.76 -0.62
C PHE A 54 3.87 13.26 -0.77
N ILE A 55 4.70 12.73 0.13
CA ILE A 55 5.01 11.30 0.17
C ILE A 55 3.73 10.47 0.35
N PHE A 56 2.86 10.86 1.29
CA PHE A 56 1.57 10.17 1.50
C PHE A 56 0.64 10.25 0.28
N VAL A 57 0.65 11.35 -0.48
CA VAL A 57 -0.12 11.47 -1.74
C VAL A 57 0.40 10.49 -2.80
N ILE A 58 1.72 10.36 -2.93
CA ILE A 58 2.32 9.39 -3.85
C ILE A 58 1.87 7.97 -3.49
N PHE A 59 1.91 7.61 -2.20
CA PHE A 59 1.40 6.32 -1.74
C PHE A 59 -0.09 6.14 -2.03
N THR A 60 -0.92 7.16 -1.80
CA THR A 60 -2.35 7.13 -2.16
C THR A 60 -2.54 6.81 -3.64
N VAL A 61 -1.78 7.43 -4.54
CA VAL A 61 -1.86 7.19 -5.98
C VAL A 61 -1.43 5.76 -6.32
N ILE A 62 -0.36 5.25 -5.72
CA ILE A 62 0.12 3.88 -5.93
C ILE A 62 -0.94 2.87 -5.44
N PHE A 63 -1.56 3.07 -4.28
CA PHE A 63 -2.59 2.17 -3.79
C PHE A 63 -3.90 2.27 -4.59
N ALA A 64 -4.31 3.47 -5.01
CA ALA A 64 -5.54 3.67 -5.75
C ALA A 64 -5.44 3.20 -7.21
N PHE A 65 -4.28 3.38 -7.84
CA PHE A 65 -4.08 3.10 -9.26
C PHE A 65 -3.18 1.91 -9.55
N GLY A 66 -2.49 1.33 -8.57
CA GLY A 66 -1.59 0.20 -8.79
C GLY A 66 -2.29 -1.00 -9.43
N GLN A 67 -3.45 -1.38 -8.90
CA GLN A 67 -4.22 -2.52 -9.42
C GLN A 67 -4.80 -2.28 -10.83
N PRO A 68 -5.52 -1.18 -11.12
CA PRO A 68 -6.04 -0.92 -12.47
C PRO A 68 -4.93 -0.65 -13.49
N LEU A 69 -3.79 -0.10 -13.08
CA LEU A 69 -2.65 0.11 -13.99
C LEU A 69 -2.01 -1.23 -14.37
N VAL A 70 -1.84 -2.17 -13.42
CA VAL A 70 -1.38 -3.53 -13.74
C VAL A 70 -2.36 -4.23 -14.70
N GLU A 71 -3.66 -4.04 -14.52
CA GLU A 71 -4.69 -4.61 -15.38
C GLU A 71 -4.62 -4.05 -16.82
N VAL A 72 -4.38 -2.75 -16.99
CA VAL A 72 -4.21 -2.10 -18.31
C VAL A 72 -2.93 -2.53 -19.03
N TRP A 73 -1.85 -2.84 -18.31
CA TRP A 73 -0.59 -3.30 -18.93
C TRP A 73 -0.56 -4.82 -19.18
N ALA A 74 -1.47 -5.58 -18.58
CA ALA A 74 -1.58 -7.03 -18.74
C ALA A 74 -2.58 -7.47 -19.84
N SER A 75 -3.32 -6.53 -20.44
CA SER A 75 -4.26 -6.75 -21.56
C SER A 75 -3.63 -6.44 -22.92
#